data_AF-T2JXU7-F1
#
_entry.id   AF-T2JXU7-F1
#
_cell.length_a   1.000
_cell.length_b   1.000
_cell.length_c   1.000
_cell.angle_alpha   90.00
_cell.angle_beta   90.00
_cell.angle_gamma   90.00
#
_symmetry.space_group_name_H-M   'P 1'
#
loop_
_entity.id
_entity.type
_entity.pdbx_description
1 polymer ?
#
loop_
_entity_poly.entity_id
_entity_poly.type
_entity_poly.pdbx_seq_one_letter_code
_entity_poly.pdbx_strand_id
1 'polypeptide(L)' 'MLQEISNNYDLEISCVVYTDGEVPSIHLDQEIINKSQQINAEIDVDLYVLPENTIENEQQRKKLVKFT' A
#
# COMPACT_ATOMS: atom_id res chain seq x y z
N MET A 1 -19.35 8.84 15.86
CA MET A 1 -19.01 7.53 15.24
C MET A 1 -18.24 7.79 13.95
N LEU A 2 -17.31 6.92 13.51
CA LEU A 2 -16.51 7.13 12.28
C LEU A 2 -17.35 7.46 11.04
N GLN A 3 -18.53 6.85 10.93
CA GLN A 3 -19.54 7.15 9.89
C GLN A 3 -20.03 8.61 9.91
N GLU A 4 -20.21 9.23 11.09
CA GLU A 4 -20.66 10.63 11.17
C GLU A 4 -19.57 11.62 10.72
N ILE A 5 -18.30 11.23 10.87
CA ILE A 5 -17.14 12.02 10.42
C ILE A 5 -16.98 11.89 8.90
N SER A 6 -17.20 10.69 8.35
CA SER A 6 -17.07 10.41 6.91
C SER A 6 -17.97 11.22 5.99
N ASN A 7 -19.12 11.67 6.47
CA ASN A 7 -20.06 12.44 5.64
C ASN A 7 -19.53 13.83 5.25
N ASN A 8 -18.47 14.31 5.91
CA ASN A 8 -17.92 15.65 5.70
C ASN A 8 -16.46 15.64 5.23
N TYR A 9 -15.81 14.47 5.17
CA TYR A 9 -14.38 14.35 4.88
C TYR A 9 -14.09 13.05 4.15
N ASP A 10 -13.22 13.11 3.15
CA ASP A 10 -12.65 11.91 2.53
C ASP A 10 -11.79 11.17 3.55
N LEU A 11 -11.93 9.85 3.60
CA LEU A 11 -11.19 8.97 4.50
C LEU A 11 -10.25 8.10 3.67
N GLU A 12 -9.08 7.82 4.21
CA GLU A 12 -8.08 6.98 3.54
C GLU A 12 -7.56 5.93 4.52
N ILE A 13 -7.48 4.69 4.05
CA ILE A 13 -6.82 3.59 4.76
C ILE A 13 -5.55 3.26 3.98
N SER A 14 -4.41 3.78 4.44
CA SER A 14 -3.10 3.53 3.83
C SER A 14 -2.39 2.37 4.53
N CYS A 15 -1.93 1.37 3.77
CA CYS A 15 -1.20 0.21 4.27
C CYS A 15 0.11 0.01 3.50
N VAL A 16 1.20 -0.26 4.22
CA VAL A 16 2.51 -0.56 3.63
C VAL A 16 2.89 -2.00 3.92
N VAL A 17 3.20 -2.76 2.87
CA VAL A 17 3.64 -4.16 2.98
C VAL A 17 5.09 -4.28 2.53
N TYR A 18 5.94 -4.82 3.40
CA TYR A 18 7.34 -5.15 3.11
C TYR A 18 7.49 -6.65 2.96
N THR A 19 8.11 -7.07 1.86
CA THR A 19 8.43 -8.48 1.62
C THR A 19 9.87 -8.69 1.20
N ASP A 20 10.38 -9.87 1.52
CA ASP A 20 11.73 -10.32 1.17
C ASP A 20 11.62 -11.36 0.05
N GLY A 21 12.04 -10.98 -1.16
CA GLY A 21 12.10 -11.86 -2.34
C GLY A 21 10.76 -12.29 -2.97
N GLU A 22 9.65 -12.26 -2.24
CA GLU A 22 8.33 -12.71 -2.72
C GLU A 22 7.29 -11.58 -2.82
N VAL A 23 6.36 -11.68 -3.75
CA VAL A 23 5.21 -10.77 -3.86
C VAL A 23 4.07 -11.31 -2.99
N PRO A 24 3.63 -10.61 -1.93
CA PRO A 24 2.57 -11.08 -1.08
C PRO A 24 1.23 -11.00 -1.81
N SER A 25 0.35 -11.97 -1.55
CA SER A 25 -1.06 -11.85 -1.96
C SER A 25 -1.80 -11.02 -0.92
N ILE A 26 -2.38 -9.89 -1.34
CA ILE A 26 -3.28 -9.08 -0.52
C ILE A 26 -4.71 -9.51 -0.84
N HIS A 27 -5.44 -9.98 0.17
CA HIS A 27 -6.85 -10.34 0.03
C HIS A 27 -7.71 -9.39 0.86
N LEU A 28 -8.64 -8.73 0.19
CA LEU A 28 -9.69 -7.94 0.82
C LEU A 28 -11.01 -8.70 0.64
N ASP A 29 -11.64 -9.08 1.75
CA ASP A 29 -12.94 -9.72 1.69
C ASP A 29 -14.05 -8.71 1.35
N GLN A 30 -15.22 -9.24 0.97
CA GLN A 30 -16.36 -8.42 0.59
C GLN A 30 -16.86 -7.54 1.74
N GLU A 31 -16.67 -7.95 3.00
CA GLU A 31 -17.10 -7.15 4.15
C GLU A 31 -16.25 -5.88 4.27
N ILE A 32 -14.94 -5.98 4.10
CA ILE A 32 -14.01 -4.85 4.13
C ILE A 32 -14.33 -3.86 3.00
N ILE A 33 -14.56 -4.36 1.77
CA ILE A 33 -14.94 -3.52 0.63
C ILE A 33 -16.28 -2.81 0.87
N ASN A 34 -17.27 -3.51 1.42
CA ASN A 34 -18.56 -2.91 1.70
C ASN A 34 -18.46 -1.82 2.79
N LYS A 35 -17.63 -2.04 3.81
CA LYS A 35 -17.41 -1.07 4.88
C LYS A 35 -16.69 0.17 4.37
N SER A 36 -15.67 0.05 3.53
CA SER A 36 -14.94 1.20 2.98
C SER A 36 -15.86 2.10 2.16
N GLN A 37 -16.74 1.51 1.33
CA GLN A 37 -17.76 2.26 0.59
C GLN A 37 -18.74 3.00 1.50
N GLN A 38 -19.18 2.39 2.61
CA GLN A 38 -20.11 3.02 3.56
C GLN A 38 -19.53 4.25 4.26
N ILE A 39 -18.21 4.37 4.32
CA ILE A 39 -17.51 5.49 4.96
C ILE A 39 -16.79 6.40 3.97
N ASN A 40 -17.11 6.33 2.67
CA ASN A 40 -16.44 7.09 1.62
C ASN A 40 -14.89 7.01 1.75
N ALA A 41 -14.38 5.82 2.05
CA ALA A 41 -12.95 5.61 2.24
C ALA A 41 -12.29 4.99 1.01
N GLU A 42 -11.15 5.57 0.63
CA GLU A 42 -10.22 4.97 -0.30
C GLU A 42 -9.31 3.97 0.44
N ILE A 43 -8.99 2.86 -0.22
CA ILE A 43 -8.01 1.88 0.26
C ILE A 43 -6.81 1.96 -0.68
N ASP A 44 -5.67 2.39 -0.14
CA ASP A 44 -4.41 2.45 -0.87
C ASP A 44 -3.39 1.48 -0.26
N VAL A 45 -2.69 0.76 -1.13
CA VAL A 45 -1.72 -0.28 -0.71
C VAL A 45 -0.42 -0.14 -1.49
N ASP A 46 0.62 0.27 -0.78
CA ASP A 46 1.97 0.32 -1.30
C ASP A 46 2.71 -0.99 -1.00
N LEU A 47 3.24 -1.62 -2.06
CA LEU A 47 4.09 -2.80 -1.95
C LEU A 47 5.56 -2.44 -2.21
N TYR A 48 6.41 -2.73 -1.23
CA TYR A 48 7.86 -2.63 -1.36
C TYR A 48 8.49 -4.02 -1.29
N VAL A 49 8.97 -4.49 -2.44
CA VAL A 49 9.78 -5.71 -2.52
C VAL A 49 11.23 -5.31 -2.29
N LEU A 50 11.79 -5.71 -1.15
CA LEU A 50 13.19 -5.45 -0.85
C LEU A 50 14.03 -6.45 -1.65
N PRO A 51 15.13 -6.00 -2.30
CA PRO A 51 16.08 -6.94 -2.87
C PRO A 51 16.63 -7.81 -1.73
N GLU A 52 16.87 -9.09 -2.02
CA GLU A 52 17.63 -9.95 -1.12
C GLU A 52 18.90 -9.19 -0.69
N ASN A 53 19.31 -9.35 0.57
CA ASN A 53 20.52 -8.73 1.12
C ASN A 53 21.81 -9.30 0.47
N THR A 54 21.91 -9.29 -0.86
CA THR A 54 23.15 -9.34 -1.59
C THR A 54 23.73 -7.94 -1.60
N ILE A 55 24.80 -7.77 -0.82
CA ILE A 55 25.73 -6.66 -0.91
C ILE A 55 26.28 -6.63 -2.34
N GLU A 56 25.58 -6.02 -3.31
CA GLU A 56 26.14 -5.69 -4.62
C GLU A 56 25.59 -4.35 -5.15
N ASN A 57 26.22 -3.30 -4.60
CA ASN A 57 26.75 -2.10 -5.27
C ASN A 57 25.80 -1.24 -6.12
N GLU A 58 25.45 -0.09 -5.53
CA GLU A 58 25.27 1.30 -6.03
C GLU A 58 24.85 1.61 -7.49
N GLN A 59 25.27 0.83 -8.49
CA GLN A 59 24.91 1.02 -9.90
C GLN A 59 23.41 0.79 -10.18
N GLN A 60 22.76 -0.13 -9.46
CA GLN A 60 21.32 -0.35 -9.60
C GLN A 60 20.50 0.83 -9.03
N ARG A 61 20.93 1.41 -7.90
CA ARG A 61 20.29 2.61 -7.31
C ARG A 61 20.34 3.82 -8.24
N LYS A 62 21.45 4.07 -8.94
CA LYS A 62 21.56 5.20 -9.90
C LYS A 62 20.65 5.06 -11.13
N LYS A 63 20.18 3.85 -11.44
CA LYS A 63 19.27 3.60 -12.57
C LYS A 63 17.80 3.83 -12.20
N LEU A 64 17.44 3.55 -10.94
CA LEU A 64 16.11 3.85 -10.38
C LEU A 64 15.84 5.36 -10.26
N VAL A 65 16.85 6.15 -9.88
CA VAL A 65 16.70 7.62 -9.71
C VAL A 65 16.60 8.37 -11.06
N LYS A 66 16.82 7.70 -12.20
CA LYS A 66 16.75 8.32 -13.53
C LYS A 66 15.39 8.25 -14.21
N PHE A 67 14.37 7.66 -13.56
CA PHE A 67 12.99 7.57 -14.09
C PHE A 67 11.99 8.42 -13.30
N THR A 68 12.45 9.56 -12.79
CA THR A 68 11.66 10.70 -12.30
C THR A 68 12.19 11.95 -12.97
#